data_AF-A0AA97AN63-F1
#
_entry.id   AF-A0AA97AN63-F1
#
_cell.length_a   1.000
_cell.length_b   1.000
_cell.length_c   1.000
_cell.angle_alpha   90.00
_cell.angle_beta   90.00
_cell.angle_gamma   90.00
#
_symmetry.space_group_name_H-M   'P 1'
#
loop_
_entity.id
_entity.type
_entity.pdbx_description
1 polymer ?
#
loop_
_entity_poly.entity_id
_entity_poly.type
_entity_poly.pdbx_seq_one_letter_code
_entity_poly.pdbx_strand_id
1 'polypeptide(L)'
;MNSSSISLDWQIRQVGDLDGDRKSDLVWTNSTTGEAAIWLMEGSTMRSGQIIAAGLGLQLTYSGDLDGDGKTDLVWRNPTNGDVLLWLMDGLTRRSAQTFQVGTAWQVQTVADVNGDNRADLIWRSVSSNEAAVWIMNGTTVTQADFLPTVSGAWTGGVRRGRLYQISKFRLQIVPLEWMLAL
;
A
#
# COMPACT_ATOMS: atom_id res chain seq x y z
N MET A 1 -13.74 -36.57 1.92
CA MET A 1 -12.82 -35.43 2.16
C MET A 1 -13.57 -34.48 3.05
N ASN A 2 -13.11 -34.25 4.27
CA ASN A 2 -13.77 -33.33 5.19
C ASN A 2 -13.42 -31.93 4.70
N SER A 3 -14.32 -31.28 3.96
CA SER A 3 -14.12 -29.90 3.53
C SER A 3 -14.29 -29.04 4.79
N SER A 4 -13.16 -28.68 5.41
CA SER A 4 -13.13 -27.60 6.40
C SER A 4 -13.62 -26.34 5.69
N SER A 5 -14.91 -26.08 5.74
CA SER A 5 -15.51 -24.91 5.12
C SER A 5 -14.97 -23.69 5.84
N ILE A 6 -14.19 -22.88 5.13
CA ILE A 6 -13.86 -21.54 5.58
C ILE A 6 -15.20 -20.80 5.76
N SER A 7 -15.42 -20.17 6.92
CA SER A 7 -16.64 -19.37 7.15
C SER A 7 -16.74 -18.27 6.09
N LEU A 8 -17.96 -17.91 5.68
CA LEU A 8 -18.21 -16.82 4.73
C LEU A 8 -17.69 -15.45 5.23
N ASP A 9 -17.38 -15.34 6.51
CA ASP A 9 -16.78 -14.15 7.11
C ASP A 9 -15.33 -13.93 6.67
N TRP A 10 -14.62 -14.98 6.23
CA TRP A 10 -13.26 -14.87 5.74
C TRP A 10 -13.25 -14.60 4.24
N GLN A 11 -12.57 -13.55 3.84
CA GLN A 11 -12.45 -13.12 2.44
C GLN A 11 -10.99 -12.99 2.05
N ILE A 12 -10.63 -13.44 0.85
CA ILE A 12 -9.32 -13.15 0.27
C ILE A 12 -9.28 -11.66 -0.02
N ARG A 13 -8.32 -10.97 0.60
CA ARG A 13 -8.18 -9.53 0.51
C ARG A 13 -6.99 -9.10 -0.33
N GLN A 14 -5.89 -9.86 -0.28
CA GLN A 14 -4.71 -9.67 -1.12
C GLN A 14 -4.12 -11.00 -1.59
N VAL A 15 -3.35 -10.90 -2.67
CA VAL A 15 -2.59 -12.00 -3.28
C VAL A 15 -1.19 -11.46 -3.59
N GLY A 16 -0.15 -12.21 -3.24
CA GLY A 16 1.24 -11.82 -3.50
C GLY A 16 2.20 -12.92 -3.07
N ASP A 17 3.48 -12.83 -3.44
CA ASP A 17 4.52 -13.76 -2.99
C ASP A 17 4.99 -13.30 -1.60
N LEU A 18 4.51 -13.89 -0.52
CA LEU A 18 4.80 -13.43 0.85
C LEU A 18 6.14 -13.96 1.37
N ASP A 19 6.67 -15.05 0.80
CA ASP A 19 7.88 -15.74 1.29
C ASP A 19 9.06 -15.77 0.31
N GLY A 20 8.87 -15.28 -0.92
CA GLY A 20 9.90 -15.13 -1.94
C GLY A 20 10.15 -16.40 -2.76
N ASP A 21 9.25 -17.38 -2.69
CA ASP A 21 9.36 -18.63 -3.45
C ASP A 21 8.86 -18.52 -4.91
N ARG A 22 8.43 -17.32 -5.32
CA ARG A 22 7.87 -16.95 -6.64
C ARG A 22 6.50 -17.55 -6.92
N LYS A 23 5.77 -17.96 -5.89
CA LYS A 23 4.37 -18.37 -5.99
C LYS A 23 3.50 -17.35 -5.26
N SER A 24 2.24 -17.27 -5.68
CA SER A 24 1.30 -16.38 -5.03
C SER A 24 0.67 -17.04 -3.81
N ASP A 25 0.77 -16.37 -2.69
CA ASP A 25 0.14 -16.66 -1.41
C ASP A 25 -1.12 -15.82 -1.22
N LEU A 26 -1.92 -16.18 -0.21
CA LEU A 26 -3.22 -15.54 0.05
C LEU A 26 -3.22 -14.83 1.39
N VAL A 27 -3.70 -13.59 1.41
CA VAL A 27 -4.00 -12.86 2.65
C VAL A 27 -5.50 -12.75 2.80
N TRP A 28 -6.00 -13.26 3.91
CA TRP A 28 -7.41 -13.31 4.26
C TRP A 28 -7.72 -12.29 5.36
N THR A 29 -8.94 -11.76 5.33
CA THR A 29 -9.49 -10.94 6.42
C THR A 29 -10.85 -11.46 6.84
N ASN A 30 -11.12 -11.48 8.14
CA ASN A 30 -12.42 -11.81 8.69
C ASN A 30 -13.26 -10.53 8.88
N SER A 31 -14.40 -10.42 8.20
CA SER A 31 -15.25 -9.23 8.25
C SER A 31 -15.94 -9.00 9.59
N THR A 32 -16.04 -10.05 10.42
CA THR A 32 -16.76 -10.02 11.70
C THR A 32 -15.79 -9.74 12.86
N THR A 33 -14.64 -10.39 12.89
CA THR A 33 -13.65 -10.27 13.97
C THR A 33 -12.57 -9.21 13.68
N GLY A 34 -12.38 -8.82 12.41
CA GLY A 34 -11.28 -7.97 11.97
C GLY A 34 -9.92 -8.67 12.04
N GLU A 35 -9.90 -10.00 12.18
CA GLU A 35 -8.68 -10.80 12.11
C GLU A 35 -8.15 -10.85 10.68
N ALA A 36 -6.84 -11.05 10.54
CA ALA A 36 -6.22 -11.35 9.27
C ALA A 36 -5.31 -12.56 9.36
N ALA A 37 -5.30 -13.35 8.30
CA ALA A 37 -4.51 -14.56 8.19
C ALA A 37 -3.76 -14.62 6.87
N ILE A 38 -2.61 -15.29 6.86
CA ILE A 38 -1.84 -15.60 5.65
C ILE A 38 -1.88 -17.10 5.43
N TRP A 39 -2.10 -17.50 4.18
CA TRP A 39 -1.88 -18.86 3.70
C TRP A 39 -0.72 -18.83 2.70
N LEU A 40 0.38 -19.49 3.06
CA LEU A 40 1.46 -19.78 2.11
C LEU A 40 1.05 -20.97 1.24
N MET A 41 1.17 -20.83 -0.07
CA MET A 41 0.56 -21.72 -1.04
C MET A 41 1.61 -22.55 -1.79
N GLU A 42 1.23 -23.77 -2.12
CA GLU A 42 1.98 -24.67 -3.00
C GLU A 42 1.02 -25.15 -4.10
N GLY A 43 1.00 -24.39 -5.21
CA GLY A 43 0.01 -24.57 -6.26
C GLY A 43 -1.40 -24.37 -5.73
N SER A 44 -2.24 -25.41 -5.82
CA SER A 44 -3.63 -25.37 -5.34
C SER A 44 -3.80 -25.77 -3.86
N THR A 45 -2.71 -25.94 -3.12
CA THR A 45 -2.74 -26.41 -1.72
C THR A 45 -2.13 -25.38 -0.78
N MET A 46 -2.65 -25.31 0.43
CA MET A 46 -2.07 -24.52 1.51
C MET A 46 -0.92 -25.31 2.14
N ARG A 47 0.30 -24.76 2.11
CA ARG A 47 1.49 -25.34 2.75
C ARG A 47 1.54 -25.03 4.23
N SER A 48 1.23 -23.79 4.59
CA SER A 48 1.21 -23.30 5.96
C SER A 48 0.32 -22.07 6.08
N GLY A 49 -0.09 -21.71 7.30
CA GLY A 49 -0.77 -20.44 7.52
C GLY A 49 -0.98 -20.09 8.97
N GLN A 50 -1.26 -18.81 9.20
CA GLN A 50 -1.30 -18.22 10.53
C GLN A 50 -2.22 -17.00 10.55
N ILE A 51 -2.89 -16.76 11.67
CA ILE A 51 -3.48 -15.45 11.98
C ILE A 51 -2.32 -14.49 12.31
N ILE A 52 -2.16 -13.44 11.52
CA ILE A 52 -1.08 -12.44 11.64
C ILE A 52 -1.53 -11.16 12.35
N ALA A 53 -2.83 -10.95 12.45
CA ALA A 53 -3.44 -9.82 13.13
C ALA A 53 -4.72 -10.28 13.81
N ALA A 54 -4.83 -10.04 15.13
CA ALA A 54 -6.05 -10.35 15.87
C ALA A 54 -6.80 -9.05 16.20
N GLY A 55 -7.91 -8.79 15.50
CA GLY A 55 -8.87 -7.73 15.86
C GLY A 55 -8.28 -6.32 15.99
N LEU A 56 -7.31 -5.94 15.14
CA LEU A 56 -6.66 -4.62 15.24
C LEU A 56 -7.58 -3.44 14.87
N GLY A 57 -8.78 -3.72 14.35
CA GLY A 57 -9.64 -2.70 13.77
C GLY A 57 -9.06 -2.04 12.53
N LEU A 58 -8.06 -2.67 11.90
CA LEU A 58 -7.41 -2.19 10.69
C LEU A 58 -7.99 -2.88 9.47
N GLN A 59 -7.97 -2.18 8.34
CA GLN A 59 -8.33 -2.71 7.03
C GLN A 59 -7.06 -2.92 6.22
N LEU A 60 -6.87 -4.13 5.68
CA LEU A 60 -5.83 -4.35 4.67
C LEU A 60 -6.26 -3.68 3.37
N THR A 61 -5.47 -2.72 2.89
CA THR A 61 -5.79 -1.91 1.71
C THR A 61 -4.99 -2.33 0.50
N TYR A 62 -3.66 -2.41 0.62
CA TYR A 62 -2.74 -2.72 -0.47
C TYR A 62 -1.63 -3.67 -0.02
N SER A 63 -0.87 -4.16 -0.99
CA SER A 63 0.33 -4.94 -0.78
C SER A 63 1.33 -4.69 -1.90
N GLY A 64 2.61 -4.86 -1.62
CA GLY A 64 3.73 -4.66 -2.57
C GLY A 64 5.07 -4.79 -1.86
N ASP A 65 6.16 -5.00 -2.59
CA ASP A 65 7.51 -5.16 -2.04
C ASP A 65 8.08 -3.78 -1.65
N LEU A 66 7.94 -3.36 -0.40
CA LEU A 66 8.29 -2.01 0.06
C LEU A 66 9.80 -1.87 0.35
N ASP A 67 10.51 -2.96 0.61
CA ASP A 67 11.96 -2.93 0.93
C ASP A 67 12.87 -3.54 -0.15
N GLY A 68 12.30 -4.12 -1.19
CA GLY A 68 12.99 -4.67 -2.36
C GLY A 68 13.59 -6.05 -2.11
N ASP A 69 13.06 -6.81 -1.13
CA ASP A 69 13.56 -8.12 -0.77
C ASP A 69 12.94 -9.28 -1.58
N GLY A 70 12.09 -8.94 -2.55
CA GLY A 70 11.37 -9.87 -3.41
C GLY A 70 10.12 -10.46 -2.77
N LYS A 71 9.73 -10.03 -1.57
CA LYS A 71 8.52 -10.48 -0.87
C LYS A 71 7.50 -9.37 -0.81
N THR A 72 6.24 -9.77 -0.72
CA THR A 72 5.11 -8.87 -0.67
C THR A 72 4.93 -8.38 0.77
N ASP A 73 4.94 -7.07 0.96
CA ASP A 73 4.63 -6.41 2.23
C ASP A 73 3.17 -5.94 2.26
N LEU A 74 2.68 -5.60 3.46
CA LEU A 74 1.26 -5.27 3.69
C LEU A 74 1.06 -3.81 4.11
N VAL A 75 0.07 -3.17 3.49
CA VAL A 75 -0.37 -1.80 3.81
C VAL A 75 -1.76 -1.85 4.44
N TRP A 76 -1.83 -1.40 5.69
CA TRP A 76 -3.04 -1.36 6.49
C TRP A 76 -3.53 0.06 6.68
N ARG A 77 -4.82 0.20 6.94
CA ARG A 77 -5.49 1.46 7.22
C ARG A 77 -6.37 1.35 8.44
N ASN A 78 -6.23 2.26 9.39
CA ASN A 78 -7.21 2.45 10.45
C ASN A 78 -8.38 3.27 9.88
N PRO A 79 -9.59 2.70 9.73
CA PRO A 79 -10.72 3.39 9.10
C PRO A 79 -11.25 4.56 9.94
N THR A 80 -10.97 4.58 11.25
CA THR A 80 -11.51 5.59 12.17
C THR A 80 -10.73 6.90 12.10
N ASN A 81 -9.40 6.84 12.21
CA ASN A 81 -8.59 8.06 12.40
C ASN A 81 -7.79 8.48 11.17
N GLY A 82 -7.43 7.57 10.26
CA GLY A 82 -6.50 7.96 9.21
C GLY A 82 -5.30 7.06 9.01
N ASP A 83 -4.91 6.34 10.05
CA ASP A 83 -3.54 5.90 10.15
C ASP A 83 -3.22 4.82 9.13
N VAL A 84 -2.04 4.94 8.52
CA VAL A 84 -1.51 3.91 7.62
C VAL A 84 -0.42 3.15 8.33
N LEU A 85 -0.51 1.83 8.35
CA LEU A 85 0.52 0.96 8.91
C LEU A 85 1.15 0.14 7.80
N LEU A 86 2.48 0.12 7.77
CA LEU A 86 3.27 -0.66 6.84
C LEU A 86 3.89 -1.83 7.59
N TRP A 87 3.69 -3.05 7.11
CA TRP A 87 4.25 -4.26 7.68
C TRP A 87 5.18 -4.90 6.67
N LEU A 88 6.47 -4.94 6.98
CA LEU A 88 7.43 -5.70 6.19
C LEU A 88 7.35 -7.17 6.58
N MET A 89 7.18 -8.05 5.60
CA MET A 89 6.88 -9.45 5.79
C MET A 89 8.07 -10.35 5.46
N ASP A 90 8.02 -11.57 6.00
CA ASP A 90 8.87 -12.70 5.63
C ASP A 90 8.06 -13.98 5.89
N GLY A 91 7.29 -14.35 4.87
CA GLY A 91 6.23 -15.36 4.95
C GLY A 91 5.18 -15.00 6.00
N LEU A 92 5.11 -15.81 7.05
CA LEU A 92 4.14 -15.66 8.14
C LEU A 92 4.60 -14.67 9.23
N THR A 93 5.83 -14.15 9.12
CA THR A 93 6.44 -13.28 10.13
C THR A 93 6.39 -11.82 9.70
N ARG A 94 5.96 -10.94 10.60
CA ARG A 94 6.12 -9.50 10.45
C ARG A 94 7.50 -9.08 10.96
N ARG A 95 8.43 -8.78 10.05
CA ARG A 95 9.80 -8.36 10.38
C ARG A 95 9.87 -6.95 10.97
N SER A 96 9.05 -6.04 10.44
CA SER A 96 9.01 -4.64 10.87
C SER A 96 7.60 -4.09 10.72
N ALA A 97 7.28 -3.06 11.50
CA ALA A 97 6.04 -2.32 11.38
C ALA A 97 6.29 -0.82 11.60
N GLN A 98 5.61 0.02 10.86
CA GLN A 98 5.59 1.47 11.09
C GLN A 98 4.19 2.02 10.90
N THR A 99 3.82 3.01 11.71
CA THR A 99 2.54 3.71 11.62
C THR A 99 2.75 5.17 11.24
N PHE A 100 1.98 5.66 10.28
CA PHE A 100 1.91 7.05 9.86
C PHE A 100 0.55 7.64 10.21
N GLN A 101 0.55 8.78 10.91
CA GLN A 101 -0.65 9.55 11.24
C GLN A 101 -0.96 10.47 10.05
N VAL A 102 -1.79 9.98 9.11
CA VAL A 102 -2.04 10.66 7.82
C VAL A 102 -3.43 11.31 7.76
N GLY A 103 -4.31 10.98 8.72
CA GLY A 103 -5.67 11.50 8.76
C GLY A 103 -6.61 10.85 7.74
N THR A 104 -7.92 11.11 7.87
CA THR A 104 -8.95 10.53 6.98
C THR A 104 -9.05 11.20 5.62
N ALA A 105 -8.47 12.39 5.47
CA ALA A 105 -8.51 13.16 4.23
C ALA A 105 -7.68 12.52 3.09
N TRP A 106 -6.64 11.75 3.45
CA TRP A 106 -5.73 11.14 2.50
C TRP A 106 -5.89 9.62 2.48
N GLN A 107 -5.95 9.07 1.26
CA GLN A 107 -6.07 7.64 1.01
C GLN A 107 -4.97 7.18 0.07
N VAL A 108 -4.31 6.08 0.42
CA VAL A 108 -3.50 5.33 -0.55
C VAL A 108 -4.45 4.85 -1.65
N GLN A 109 -4.09 5.11 -2.90
CA GLN A 109 -4.83 4.69 -4.09
C GLN A 109 -4.20 3.46 -4.75
N THR A 110 -2.88 3.35 -4.66
CA THR A 110 -2.13 2.21 -5.17
C THR A 110 -0.72 2.20 -4.58
N VAL A 111 -0.03 1.08 -4.76
CA VAL A 111 1.36 0.84 -4.36
C VAL A 111 2.09 0.34 -5.60
N ALA A 112 3.17 1.00 -5.99
CA ALA A 112 3.93 0.67 -7.20
C ALA A 112 5.33 1.30 -7.16
N ASP A 113 6.31 0.70 -7.83
CA ASP A 113 7.64 1.30 -8.01
C ASP A 113 7.56 2.50 -8.97
N VAL A 114 7.61 3.73 -8.44
CA VAL A 114 7.47 4.96 -9.22
C VAL A 114 8.82 5.53 -9.60
N ASN A 115 9.87 5.32 -8.79
CA ASN A 115 11.20 5.85 -9.01
C ASN A 115 12.17 4.89 -9.73
N GLY A 116 11.80 3.62 -9.89
CA GLY A 116 12.59 2.58 -10.54
C GLY A 116 13.66 1.94 -9.64
N ASP A 117 13.53 2.02 -8.31
CA ASP A 117 14.50 1.45 -7.37
C ASP A 117 14.21 -0.01 -6.97
N ASN A 118 13.18 -0.62 -7.58
CA ASN A 118 12.64 -1.94 -7.28
C ASN A 118 11.97 -2.06 -5.91
N ARG A 119 11.50 -0.94 -5.36
CA ARG A 119 10.67 -0.91 -4.16
C ARG A 119 9.37 -0.22 -4.48
N ALA A 120 8.31 -0.67 -3.85
CA ALA A 120 7.01 -0.12 -4.08
C ALA A 120 6.83 1.16 -3.26
N ASP A 121 6.40 2.22 -3.94
CA ASP A 121 6.09 3.53 -3.40
C ASP A 121 4.59 3.66 -3.12
N LEU A 122 4.20 4.62 -2.28
CA LEU A 122 2.79 4.86 -1.96
C LEU A 122 2.26 6.04 -2.78
N ILE A 123 1.20 5.80 -3.55
CA ILE A 123 0.50 6.84 -4.32
C ILE A 123 -0.77 7.22 -3.57
N TRP A 124 -0.92 8.50 -3.28
CA TRP A 124 -1.96 9.05 -2.43
C TRP A 124 -2.92 9.93 -3.22
N ARG A 125 -4.16 9.99 -2.73
CA ARG A 125 -5.15 10.98 -3.15
C ARG A 125 -5.89 11.55 -1.94
N SER A 126 -6.04 12.87 -1.96
CA SER A 126 -6.88 13.60 -1.04
C SER A 126 -8.33 13.52 -1.51
N VAL A 127 -9.23 13.06 -0.65
CA VAL A 127 -10.67 13.01 -0.95
C VAL A 127 -11.36 14.36 -0.76
N SER A 128 -10.72 15.32 -0.07
CA SER A 128 -11.26 16.66 0.19
C SER A 128 -10.79 17.71 -0.82
N SER A 129 -9.51 17.68 -1.22
CA SER A 129 -8.92 18.65 -2.14
C SER A 129 -8.71 18.11 -3.55
N ASN A 130 -8.89 16.79 -3.76
CA ASN A 130 -8.60 16.10 -5.02
C ASN A 130 -7.13 16.21 -5.47
N GLU A 131 -6.23 16.57 -4.56
CA GLU A 131 -4.78 16.53 -4.77
C GLU A 131 -4.27 15.09 -4.79
N ALA A 132 -3.19 14.86 -5.50
CA ALA A 132 -2.47 13.60 -5.50
C ALA A 132 -1.05 13.83 -4.99
N ALA A 133 -0.48 12.82 -4.33
CA ALA A 133 0.89 12.86 -3.83
C ALA A 133 1.54 11.48 -4.00
N VAL A 134 2.87 11.45 -3.96
CA VAL A 134 3.66 10.23 -3.94
C VAL A 134 4.61 10.27 -2.75
N TRP A 135 4.73 9.15 -2.05
CA TRP A 135 5.77 8.91 -1.06
C TRP A 135 6.73 7.86 -1.62
N ILE A 136 7.97 8.26 -1.80
CA ILE A 136 9.06 7.36 -2.20
C ILE A 136 9.56 6.61 -0.97
N MET A 137 9.57 5.28 -1.04
CA MET A 137 9.75 4.42 0.12
C MET A 137 11.11 3.71 0.13
N ASN A 138 11.59 3.42 1.33
CA ASN A 138 12.69 2.51 1.58
C ASN A 138 12.31 1.65 2.80
N GLY A 139 11.62 0.55 2.52
CA GLY A 139 10.91 -0.23 3.53
C GLY A 139 9.86 0.62 4.21
N THR A 140 9.98 0.76 5.53
CA THR A 140 9.04 1.57 6.32
C THR A 140 9.40 3.06 6.39
N THR A 141 10.42 3.52 5.68
CA THR A 141 10.88 4.92 5.72
C THR A 141 10.46 5.67 4.47
N VAL A 142 9.86 6.86 4.64
CA VAL A 142 9.62 7.81 3.54
C VAL A 142 10.92 8.57 3.28
N THR A 143 11.47 8.44 2.07
CA THR A 143 12.70 9.11 1.66
C THR A 143 12.43 10.43 0.94
N GLN A 144 11.29 10.53 0.26
CA GLN A 144 10.82 11.73 -0.43
C GLN A 144 9.29 11.73 -0.47
N ALA A 145 8.69 12.91 -0.40
CA ALA A 145 7.24 13.10 -0.51
C ALA A 145 6.95 14.32 -1.38
N ASP A 146 6.17 14.14 -2.45
CA ASP A 146 5.86 15.19 -3.41
C ASP A 146 4.38 15.21 -3.79
N PHE A 147 3.85 16.40 -4.02
CA PHE A 147 2.56 16.58 -4.67
C PHE A 147 2.68 16.37 -6.18
N LEU A 148 1.74 15.61 -6.74
CA LEU A 148 1.63 15.38 -8.18
C LEU A 148 0.80 16.49 -8.83
N PRO A 149 1.05 16.83 -10.11
CA PRO A 149 0.25 17.80 -10.84
C PRO A 149 -1.22 17.37 -10.92
N THR A 150 -2.13 18.33 -10.72
CA THR A 150 -3.56 18.08 -10.90
C THR A 150 -3.86 17.80 -12.37
N VAL A 151 -4.47 16.64 -12.65
CA VAL A 151 -5.05 16.36 -13.96
C VAL A 151 -6.36 17.14 -14.06
N SER A 152 -6.30 18.40 -14.52
CA SER A 152 -7.50 19.12 -14.95
C SER A 152 -8.07 18.43 -16.19
N GLY A 153 -9.40 18.32 -16.29
CA GLY A 153 -10.12 17.50 -17.28
C GLY A 153 -9.92 17.81 -18.77
N ALA A 154 -8.84 18.50 -19.14
CA ALA A 154 -8.44 18.76 -20.52
C ALA A 154 -7.27 17.85 -20.92
N TRP A 155 -7.51 16.54 -21.03
CA TRP A 155 -6.75 15.73 -21.98
C TRP A 155 -7.20 16.14 -23.39
N THR A 156 -6.69 17.27 -23.89
CA THR A 156 -6.78 17.55 -25.33
C THR A 156 -5.76 16.64 -26.00
N GLY A 157 -6.25 15.48 -26.43
CA GLY A 157 -5.48 14.50 -27.17
C GLY A 157 -4.81 15.16 -28.37
N GLY A 158 -3.49 15.31 -28.29
CA GLY A 158 -2.68 15.84 -29.37
C GLY A 158 -1.30 15.23 -29.25
N VAL A 159 -1.03 14.22 -30.07
CA VAL A 159 0.34 13.72 -30.28
C VAL A 159 1.21 14.92 -30.64
N ARG A 160 2.16 15.28 -29.78
CA ARG A 160 3.25 16.19 -30.14
C ARG A 160 4.55 15.42 -30.09
N ARG A 161 4.95 14.89 -31.25
CA ARG A 161 6.35 14.61 -31.53
C ARG A 161 7.14 15.92 -31.33
N GLY A 162 8.18 15.88 -30.51
CA GLY A 162 9.22 16.90 -30.46
C GLY A 162 9.02 18.05 -29.46
N ARG A 163 9.81 17.98 -28.39
CA ARG A 163 10.37 19.06 -27.55
C ARG A 163 9.48 20.14 -26.88
N LEU A 164 9.87 20.32 -25.60
CA LEU A 164 9.79 21.47 -24.69
C LEU A 164 8.40 21.84 -24.15
N TYR A 165 8.19 21.49 -22.87
CA TYR A 165 7.25 22.20 -22.02
C TYR A 165 8.01 23.19 -21.13
N GLN A 166 7.85 24.47 -21.43
CA GLN A 166 8.13 25.53 -20.49
C GLN A 166 7.05 25.48 -19.41
N ILE A 167 7.39 24.97 -18.23
CA ILE A 167 6.52 25.06 -17.07
C ILE A 167 6.75 26.45 -16.47
N SER A 168 5.86 27.39 -16.78
CA SER A 168 5.91 28.73 -16.21
C SER A 168 5.55 28.69 -14.73
N LYS A 169 6.56 28.94 -13.89
CA LYS A 169 6.49 29.39 -12.49
C LYS A 169 5.47 28.69 -11.59
N PHE A 170 5.90 27.60 -10.98
CA PHE A 170 5.62 27.39 -9.56
C PHE A 170 6.95 27.43 -8.81
N ARG A 171 7.03 28.33 -7.83
CA ARG A 171 8.15 28.37 -6.89
C ARG A 171 8.02 27.08 -6.08
N LEU A 172 8.95 26.15 -6.27
CA LEU A 172 9.08 24.97 -5.42
C LEU A 172 9.32 25.48 -4.00
N GLN A 173 8.31 25.42 -3.15
CA GLN A 173 8.51 25.58 -1.71
C GLN A 173 8.55 24.16 -1.16
N ILE A 174 9.75 23.73 -0.79
CA ILE A 174 9.95 22.50 -0.03
C ILE A 174 9.14 22.68 1.25
N VAL A 175 8.03 21.96 1.39
CA VAL A 175 7.27 21.92 2.63
C VAL A 175 7.91 20.85 3.50
N PRO A 176 8.41 21.19 4.71
CA PRO A 176 9.02 20.20 5.59
C PRO A 176 8.03 19.10 5.99
N LEU A 177 8.54 17.89 6.23
CA LEU A 177 7.78 16.68 6.59
C LEU A 177 6.82 16.89 7.79
N GLU A 178 7.11 17.87 8.66
CA GLU A 178 6.32 18.21 9.84
C GLU A 178 4.93 18.81 9.54
N TRP A 179 4.67 19.26 8.32
CA TRP A 179 3.36 19.82 7.91
C TRP A 179 2.36 18.76 7.42
N MET A 180 2.80 17.53 7.17
CA MET A 180 1.90 16.42 6.84
C MET A 180 1.38 15.67 8.09
N LEU A 181 1.95 15.92 9.26
CA LEU A 181 1.61 15.24 10.52
C LEU A 181 0.63 16.04 11.40
N ALA A 182 0.10 17.16 10.92
CA ALA A 182 -0.68 18.09 11.73
C ALA A 182 -2.02 18.51 11.08
N LEU A 183 -2.82 17.57 10.58
CA LEU A 183 -4.25 17.76 10.25
C LEU A 183 -5.07 16.50 10.54
#